data_AF-A0AAW5MUH3-F1
#
_entry.id   AF-A0AAW5MUH3-F1
#
_cell.length_a   1.000
_cell.length_b   1.000
_cell.length_c   1.000
_cell.angle_alpha   90.00
_cell.angle_beta   90.00
_cell.angle_gamma   90.00
#
_symmetry.space_group_name_H-M   'P 1'
#
loop_
_entity.id
_entity.type
_entity.pdbx_description
1 polymer ?
#
loop_
_entity_poly.entity_id
_entity_poly.type
_entity_poly.pdbx_seq_one_letter_code
_entity_poly.pdbx_strand_id
1 'polypeptide(L)' 'LSGLAMQNELALHSKKEIDEYFAHVWQTMQACIDRGMNTEGVLPGPLRVPRRASALRRMLVSSDKLSNDPMNVIDWVNM' A
#
# COMPACT_ATOMS: atom_id res chain seq x y z
N LEU A 1 3.33 10.74 21.46
CA LEU A 1 1.95 10.73 20.92
C LEU A 1 1.39 9.31 20.83
N SER A 2 2.09 8.36 20.22
CA SER A 2 1.65 6.95 20.14
C SER A 2 1.45 6.24 21.48
N GLY A 3 2.27 6.54 22.50
CA GLY A 3 2.14 5.94 23.83
C GLY A 3 0.82 6.24 24.55
N LEU A 4 0.31 7.47 24.43
CA LEU A 4 -0.98 7.86 25.01
C LEU A 4 -2.15 7.16 24.29
N ALA A 5 -2.09 7.07 22.97
CA ALA A 5 -3.08 6.33 22.18
C ALA A 5 -3.10 4.84 22.58
N MET A 6 -1.94 4.22 22.77
CA MET A 6 -1.86 2.82 23.23
C MET A 6 -2.49 2.63 24.62
N GLN A 7 -2.32 3.58 25.55
CA GLN A 7 -2.93 3.49 26.88
C GLN A 7 -4.46 3.62 26.83
N ASN A 8 -4.99 4.49 25.96
CA ASN A 8 -6.43 4.61 25.77
C ASN A 8 -7.02 3.32 25.18
N GLU A 9 -6.36 2.73 24.18
CA GLU A 9 -6.81 1.46 23.59
C GLU A 9 -6.76 0.30 24.59
N LEU A 10 -5.72 0.22 25.42
CA LEU A 10 -5.60 -0.80 26.47
C LEU A 10 -6.66 -0.69 27.57
N ALA A 11 -7.30 0.48 27.73
CA ALA A 11 -8.42 0.65 28.65
C ALA A 11 -9.71 -0.01 28.13
N LEU A 12 -9.81 -0.24 26.81
CA LEU A 12 -11.00 -0.76 26.14
C LEU A 12 -10.81 -2.19 25.62
N HIS A 13 -9.58 -2.54 25.22
CA HIS A 13 -9.24 -3.81 24.59
C HIS A 13 -7.99 -4.41 25.22
N SER A 14 -7.86 -5.73 25.16
CA SER A 14 -6.62 -6.40 25.55
C SER A 14 -5.50 -6.09 24.56
N LYS A 15 -4.24 -6.17 25.03
CA LYS A 15 -3.07 -5.98 24.17
C LYS A 15 -3.08 -6.93 22.96
N LYS A 16 -3.54 -8.16 23.17
CA LYS A 16 -3.64 -9.18 22.13
C LYS A 16 -4.62 -8.76 21.02
N GLU A 17 -5.81 -8.28 21.38
CA GLU A 17 -6.81 -7.82 20.40
C GLU A 17 -6.31 -6.62 19.59
N ILE A 18 -5.60 -5.69 20.23
CA ILE A 18 -4.99 -4.54 19.55
C ILE A 18 -3.96 -5.00 18.52
N ASP A 19 -3.06 -5.91 18.92
CA ASP A 19 -2.00 -6.41 18.03
C ASP A 19 -2.58 -7.24 16.87
N GLU A 20 -3.60 -8.07 17.14
CA GLU A 20 -4.33 -8.82 16.11
C GLU A 20 -5.05 -7.89 15.13
N TYR A 21 -5.70 -6.84 15.63
CA TYR A 21 -6.38 -5.86 14.78
C TYR A 21 -5.40 -5.08 13.90
N PHE A 22 -4.26 -4.63 14.45
CA PHE A 22 -3.23 -3.96 13.66
C PHE A 22 -2.64 -4.87 12.59
N ALA A 23 -2.39 -6.14 12.91
CA ALA A 23 -1.97 -7.14 11.94
C ALA A 23 -3.03 -7.33 10.83
N HIS A 24 -4.31 -7.36 11.19
CA HIS A 24 -5.40 -7.50 10.23
C HIS A 24 -5.53 -6.29 9.29
N VAL A 25 -5.46 -5.06 9.83
CA VAL A 25 -5.47 -3.83 9.02
C VAL A 25 -4.30 -3.82 8.07
N TRP A 26 -3.09 -4.15 8.54
CA TRP A 26 -1.90 -4.26 7.70
C TRP A 26 -2.07 -5.28 6.57
N GLN A 27 -2.53 -6.49 6.88
CA GLN A 27 -2.79 -7.53 5.88
C GLN A 27 -3.80 -7.07 4.83
N THR A 28 -4.85 -6.35 5.24
CA THR A 28 -5.86 -5.82 4.33
C THR A 28 -5.27 -4.75 3.41
N MET A 29 -4.46 -3.84 3.96
CA MET A 29 -3.74 -2.83 3.16
C MET A 29 -2.81 -3.51 2.14
N GLN A 30 -2.02 -4.49 2.56
CA GLN A 30 -1.12 -5.23 1.70
C GLN A 30 -1.86 -5.96 0.57
N ALA A 31 -2.96 -6.65 0.89
CA ALA A 31 -3.80 -7.32 -0.11
C ALA A 31 -4.44 -6.33 -1.11
N CYS A 32 -4.82 -5.14 -0.66
CA CYS A 32 -5.32 -4.08 -1.53
C CYS A 32 -4.25 -3.58 -2.51
N ILE A 33 -3.02 -3.37 -2.02
CA ILE A 33 -1.88 -2.95 -2.84
C ILE A 33 -1.56 -4.03 -3.88
N ASP A 34 -1.45 -5.29 -3.45
CA ASP A 34 -1.21 -6.43 -4.35
C ASP A 34 -2.28 -6.54 -5.44
N ARG A 35 -3.56 -6.38 -5.09
CA ARG A 35 -4.63 -6.36 -6.09
C ARG A 35 -4.47 -5.18 -7.04
N GLY A 36 -4.18 -3.98 -6.56
CA GLY A 36 -3.97 -2.78 -7.39
C GLY A 36 -2.82 -2.95 -8.39
N MET A 37 -1.72 -3.56 -7.95
CA MET A 37 -0.54 -3.83 -8.75
C MET A 37 -0.75 -4.89 -9.84
N ASN A 38 -1.67 -5.84 -9.63
CA ASN A 38 -1.92 -6.95 -10.57
C ASN A 38 -3.16 -6.72 -11.45
N THR A 39 -4.02 -5.74 -11.12
CA THR A 39 -5.26 -5.51 -11.85
C THR A 39 -5.03 -4.56 -13.02
N GLU A 40 -5.26 -5.05 -14.23
CA GLU A 40 -5.18 -4.26 -15.46
C GLU A 40 -6.57 -3.75 -15.92
N GLY A 41 -6.57 -2.98 -17.02
CA GLY A 41 -7.79 -2.50 -17.67
C GLY A 41 -8.15 -1.05 -17.31
N VAL A 42 -9.42 -0.71 -17.52
CA VAL A 42 -9.94 0.65 -17.39
C VAL A 42 -10.88 0.73 -16.19
N LEU A 43 -10.81 1.82 -15.42
CA LEU A 43 -11.73 2.07 -14.32
C LEU A 43 -13.16 2.20 -14.85
N PRO A 44 -14.15 1.59 -14.18
CA PRO A 44 -15.55 1.73 -14.57
C PRO A 44 -15.99 3.19 -14.42
N GLY A 45 -16.81 3.68 -15.35
CA GLY A 45 -17.33 5.05 -15.35
C GLY A 45 -17.13 5.78 -16.69
N PRO A 46 -17.67 7.00 -16.82
CA PRO A 46 -17.68 7.74 -18.09
C PRO A 46 -16.29 8.24 -18.50
N LEU A 47 -15.37 8.40 -17.55
CA LEU A 47 -14.05 8.98 -17.77
C LEU A 47 -13.03 8.01 -18.39
N ARG A 48 -13.37 6.72 -18.50
CA ARG A 48 -12.53 5.68 -19.13
C ARG A 48 -11.04 5.76 -18.76
N VAL A 49 -10.74 5.95 -17.48
CA VAL A 49 -9.35 6.14 -17.00
C VAL A 49 -8.63 4.80 -16.92
N PRO A 50 -7.45 4.64 -17.57
CA PRO A 50 -6.68 3.40 -17.48
C PRO A 50 -6.09 3.21 -16.08
N ARG A 51 -6.05 1.97 -15.60
CA ARG A 51 -5.33 1.60 -14.38
C ARG A 51 -3.83 1.70 -14.63
N ARG A 52 -3.11 2.50 -13.83
CA ARG A 52 -1.69 2.83 -14.03
C ARG A 52 -0.72 1.96 -13.22
N ALA A 53 -1.13 1.51 -12.03
CA ALA A 53 -0.27 0.82 -11.06
C ALA A 53 0.43 -0.42 -11.64
N SER A 54 -0.28 -1.27 -12.39
CA SER A 54 0.32 -2.48 -12.97
C SER A 54 1.40 -2.21 -14.02
N ALA A 55 1.18 -1.21 -14.88
CA ALA A 55 2.16 -0.80 -15.88
C ALA A 55 3.37 -0.14 -15.21
N LEU A 56 3.15 0.73 -14.22
CA LEU A 56 4.21 1.40 -13.47
C LEU A 56 5.09 0.39 -12.71
N ARG A 57 4.49 -0.63 -12.08
CA ARG A 57 5.23 -1.73 -11.45
C ARG A 57 6.17 -2.45 -12.43
N ARG A 58 5.68 -2.79 -13.63
CA ARG A 58 6.51 -3.44 -14.65
C ARG A 58 7.69 -2.57 -15.05
N MET A 59 7.46 -1.27 -15.23
CA MET A 59 8.52 -0.30 -15.52
C MET A 59 9.54 -0.24 -14.39
N LEU A 60 9.11 -0.06 -13.15
CA LEU A 60 10.00 0.05 -11.99
C LEU A 60 10.84 -1.22 -11.79
N VAL A 61 10.22 -2.40 -11.84
CA VAL A 61 10.94 -3.69 -11.73
C VAL A 61 11.95 -3.88 -12.87
N SER A 62 11.67 -3.36 -14.07
CA SER A 62 12.61 -3.44 -15.20
C SER A 62 13.76 -2.41 -15.12
N SER A 63 13.48 -1.22 -14.58
CA SER A 63 14.43 -0.10 -14.51
C SER A 63 15.35 -0.13 -13.30
N ASP A 64 14.99 -0.87 -12.25
CA ASP A 64 15.76 -1.02 -10.99
C ASP A 64 17.20 -1.52 -11.21
N LYS A 65 17.46 -2.21 -12.32
CA LYS A 65 18.81 -2.69 -12.68
C LYS A 65 19.68 -1.68 -13.43
N LEU A 66 19.10 -0.60 -13.97
CA LEU A 66 19.80 0.35 -14.85
C LEU A 66 19.90 1.78 -14.26
N SER A 67 19.11 2.12 -13.24
CA SER A 67 19.03 3.49 -12.74
C SER A 67 19.64 3.62 -11.33
N ASN A 68 20.65 4.49 -11.20
CA ASN A 68 21.25 4.89 -9.92
C ASN A 68 20.69 6.26 -9.44
N ASP A 69 19.48 6.61 -9.89
CA ASP A 69 18.82 7.87 -9.58
C ASP A 69 18.23 7.85 -8.15
N PRO A 70 18.67 8.76 -7.25
CA PRO A 70 18.12 8.89 -5.90
C PRO A 70 16.60 9.15 -5.84
N MET A 71 15.99 9.67 -6.92
CA MET A 71 14.56 9.94 -6.97
C MET A 71 13.69 8.72 -7.26
N ASN A 72 14.27 7.56 -7.58
CA ASN A 72 13.52 6.31 -7.83
C ASN A 72 12.60 5.93 -6.65
N VAL A 73 12.96 6.29 -5.41
CA VAL A 73 12.14 6.01 -4.21
C VAL A 73 10.77 6.69 -4.27
N ILE A 74 10.67 7.87 -4.88
CA ILE A 74 9.40 8.61 -5.02
C ILE A 74 8.46 7.87 -5.96
N ASP A 75 8.98 7.24 -7.00
CA ASP A 75 8.17 6.48 -7.96
C ASP A 75 7.56 5.22 -7.33
N TRP A 76 8.24 4.61 -6.35
CA TRP A 76 7.69 3.51 -5.55
C TRP A 76 6.55 3.94 -4.62
N VAL A 77 6.53 5.19 -4.16
CA VAL A 77 5.44 5.73 -3.32
C VAL A 77 4.22 6.11 -4.17
N ASN A 78 4.44 6.54 -5.41
CA ASN A 78 3.37 6.87 -6.36
C ASN A 78 2.69 5.63 -6.99
N MET A 79 3.24 4.44 -6.74
CA MET A 79 2.79 3.17 -7.32
C MET A 79 1.49 2.64 -6.71
#